data_AF-U3UAU7-F1
#
_entry.id   AF-U3UAU7-F1
#
_cell.length_a   1.000
_cell.length_b   1.000
_cell.length_c   1.000
_cell.angle_alpha   90.00
_cell.angle_beta   90.00
_cell.angle_gamma   90.00
#
_symmetry.space_group_name_H-M   'P 1'
#
loop_
_entity.id
_entity.type
_entity.pdbx_description
1 polymer ?
#
loop_
_entity_poly.entity_id
_entity_poly.type
_entity_poly.pdbx_seq_one_letter_code
_entity_poly.pdbx_strand_id
1 'polypeptide(L)'
;MPAQAPLAQAFGYALRQWSALIRHTESGILMPDNNALERHIRPIALGRANWTFAGSPRGGKAAATMYFLLGTARLNGFEPYAWLKDTLEKLLSYPVNRVHA
;
A
#
# COMPACT_ATOMS: atom_id res chain seq x y z
N MET A 1 16.47 31.78 -9.96
CA MET A 1 15.19 32.17 -9.32
C MET A 1 15.32 31.88 -7.83
N PRO A 2 14.87 32.76 -6.93
CA PRO A 2 14.95 32.50 -5.50
C PRO A 2 14.15 31.24 -5.17
N ALA A 3 14.57 30.50 -4.13
CA ALA A 3 13.83 29.35 -3.65
C ALA A 3 12.39 29.78 -3.33
N GLN A 4 11.41 29.19 -4.01
CA GLN A 4 10.00 29.51 -3.80
C GLN A 4 9.66 29.25 -2.33
N ALA A 5 8.96 30.18 -1.67
CA ALA A 5 8.48 29.99 -0.31
C ALA A 5 7.68 28.67 -0.21
N PRO A 6 7.79 27.90 0.90
CA PRO A 6 7.13 26.59 1.02
C PRO A 6 5.64 26.61 0.68
N LEU A 7 4.95 27.69 1.04
CA LEU A 7 3.54 27.92 0.73
C LEU A 7 3.28 28.02 -0.78
N ALA A 8 4.12 28.75 -1.52
CA ALA A 8 3.99 28.88 -2.96
C ALA A 8 4.22 27.54 -3.68
N GLN A 9 5.13 26.71 -3.17
CA GLN A 9 5.34 25.35 -3.69
C GLN A 9 4.11 24.46 -3.45
N ALA A 10 3.50 24.53 -2.27
CA ALA A 10 2.30 23.78 -1.94
C ALA A 10 1.11 24.16 -2.84
N PHE A 11 0.86 25.46 -3.05
CA PHE A 11 -0.16 25.92 -4.00
C PHE A 11 0.14 25.48 -5.43
N GLY A 12 1.39 25.61 -5.87
CA GLY A 12 1.80 25.14 -7.19
C GLY A 12 1.58 23.63 -7.37
N TYR A 13 1.82 22.83 -6.33
CA TYR A 13 1.53 21.40 -6.34
C TYR A 13 0.02 21.10 -6.43
N ALA A 14 -0.79 21.75 -5.59
CA ALA A 14 -2.24 21.58 -5.59
C ALA A 14 -2.86 21.93 -6.95
N LEU A 15 -2.43 23.03 -7.56
CA LEU A 15 -2.90 23.45 -8.89
C LEU A 15 -2.52 22.44 -9.99
N ARG A 16 -1.30 21.90 -9.96
CA ARG A 16 -0.88 20.85 -10.91
C ARG A 16 -1.69 19.57 -10.76
N GLN A 17 -2.19 19.28 -9.56
CA GLN A 17 -2.93 18.06 -9.24
C GLN A 17 -4.45 18.27 -9.20
N TRP A 18 -4.94 19.42 -9.67
CA TRP A 18 -6.34 19.82 -9.56
C TRP A 18 -7.33 18.78 -10.10
N SER A 19 -7.01 18.17 -11.26
CA SER A 19 -7.84 17.13 -11.88
C SER A 19 -8.04 15.90 -11.01
N ALA A 20 -7.01 15.49 -10.25
CA ALA A 20 -7.14 14.40 -9.29
C ALA A 20 -7.88 14.83 -8.02
N LEU A 21 -7.68 16.09 -7.58
CA LEU A 21 -8.29 16.63 -6.37
C LEU A 21 -9.82 16.69 -6.48
N ILE A 22 -10.36 17.12 -7.63
CA ILE A 22 -11.81 17.28 -7.83
C ILE A 22 -12.53 15.96 -8.14
N ARG A 23 -11.81 14.87 -8.40
CA ARG A 23 -12.43 13.61 -8.87
C ARG A 23 -13.48 13.02 -7.90
N HIS A 24 -13.38 13.34 -6.61
CA HIS A 24 -14.38 12.94 -5.62
C HIS A 24 -15.74 13.63 -5.82
N THR A 25 -15.79 14.80 -6.49
CA THR A 25 -17.04 15.49 -6.80
C THR A 25 -17.76 14.83 -7.99
N GLU A 26 -17.03 14.10 -8.83
CA GLU A 26 -17.55 13.39 -10.00
C GLU A 26 -18.13 12.01 -9.64
N SER A 27 -17.75 11.45 -8.49
CA SER A 27 -18.14 10.10 -8.09
C SER A 27 -18.36 9.98 -6.59
N GLY A 28 -19.60 9.67 -6.18
CA GLY A 28 -19.98 9.51 -4.77
C GLY A 28 -19.35 8.30 -4.06
N ILE A 29 -18.62 7.42 -4.78
CA ILE A 29 -17.87 6.32 -4.17
C ILE A 29 -16.51 6.79 -3.62
N LEU A 30 -16.01 7.93 -4.10
CA LEU A 30 -14.72 8.48 -3.72
C LEU A 30 -14.90 9.45 -2.56
N MET A 31 -14.13 9.24 -1.49
CA MET A 31 -14.11 10.17 -0.36
C MET A 31 -13.27 11.41 -0.70
N PRO A 32 -13.63 12.61 -0.18
CA PRO A 32 -12.81 13.81 -0.32
C PRO A 32 -11.44 13.71 0.35
N ASP A 33 -11.32 12.84 1.35
CA ASP A 33 -10.10 12.60 2.11
C ASP A 33 -9.55 11.18 1.91
N ASN A 34 -8.27 11.02 2.24
CA ASN A 34 -7.54 9.75 2.17
C ASN A 34 -7.31 9.14 3.57
N ASN A 35 -8.01 9.59 4.62
CA ASN A 35 -7.69 9.20 6.00
C ASN A 35 -7.76 7.68 6.22
N ALA A 36 -8.74 7.04 5.57
CA ALA A 36 -8.86 5.58 5.59
C ALA A 36 -7.58 4.92 5.07
N LEU A 37 -7.07 5.35 3.91
CA LEU A 37 -5.83 4.84 3.33
C LEU A 37 -4.62 5.14 4.24
N GLU A 38 -4.51 6.36 4.74
CA GLU A 38 -3.41 6.78 5.63
C GLU A 38 -3.35 5.91 6.89
N ARG A 39 -4.51 5.61 7.48
CA ARG A 39 -4.61 4.71 8.64
C ARG A 39 -4.15 3.29 8.31
N HIS A 40 -4.43 2.78 7.12
CA HIS A 40 -3.99 1.46 6.67
C HIS A 40 -2.48 1.38 6.40
N ILE A 41 -1.86 2.46 5.89
CA ILE A 41 -0.41 2.49 5.62
C ILE A 41 0.42 2.90 6.83
N ARG A 42 -0.19 3.48 7.87
CA ARG A 42 0.51 3.94 9.08
C ARG A 42 1.39 2.87 9.73
N PRO A 43 0.99 1.60 9.86
CA PRO A 43 1.86 0.55 10.41
C PRO A 43 3.14 0.34 9.58
N ILE A 44 3.07 0.51 8.26
CA ILE A 44 4.23 0.42 7.35
C ILE A 44 5.17 1.60 7.62
N ALA A 45 4.63 2.82 7.71
CA ALA A 45 5.41 4.02 7.97
C ALA A 45 6.10 3.99 9.35
N LEU A 46 5.42 3.45 10.37
CA LEU A 46 5.99 3.25 11.71
C LEU A 46 7.02 2.12 11.73
N GLY A 47 6.74 1.03 11.02
CA GLY A 47 7.60 -0.15 10.97
C GLY A 47 8.92 0.08 10.23
N ARG A 48 9.00 1.06 9.31
CA ARG A 48 10.21 1.34 8.52
C ARG A 48 11.48 1.55 9.37
N ALA A 49 11.35 2.15 10.56
CA ALA A 49 12.47 2.39 11.46
C ALA A 49 12.92 1.12 12.21
N ASN A 50 12.04 0.11 12.28
CA ASN A 50 12.27 -1.15 13.01
C ASN A 50 12.68 -2.30 12.07
N TRP A 51 12.54 -2.16 10.76
CA TRP A 51 12.89 -3.20 9.78
C TRP A 51 14.38 -3.17 9.44
N THR A 52 15.23 -3.46 10.42
CA THR A 52 16.69 -3.57 10.25
C THR A 52 17.11 -4.67 9.26
N PHE A 53 16.22 -5.63 8.98
CA PHE A 53 16.40 -6.70 7.99
C PHE A 53 16.04 -6.28 6.55
N ALA A 54 15.31 -5.17 6.37
CA ALA A 54 14.92 -4.65 5.05
C ALA A 54 16.00 -3.72 4.46
N GLY A 55 17.28 -4.06 4.62
CA GLY A 55 18.42 -3.25 4.17
C GLY A 55 18.77 -3.37 2.69
N SER A 56 18.07 -4.22 1.93
CA SER A 56 18.31 -4.40 0.49
C SER A 56 17.04 -4.16 -0.34
N PRO A 57 17.16 -3.73 -1.62
CA PRO A 57 16.01 -3.59 -2.51
C PRO A 57 15.18 -4.88 -2.65
N ARG A 58 15.84 -6.04 -2.63
CA ARG A 58 15.18 -7.35 -2.65
C ARG A 58 14.35 -7.60 -1.38
N GLY A 59 14.91 -7.29 -0.21
CA GLY A 59 14.20 -7.38 1.07
C GLY A 59 13.00 -6.44 1.13
N GLY A 60 13.15 -5.21 0.64
CA GLY A 60 12.05 -4.24 0.53
C GLY A 60 10.91 -4.74 -0.37
N LYS A 61 11.24 -5.30 -1.54
CA LYS A 61 10.24 -5.89 -2.44
C LYS A 61 9.52 -7.08 -1.79
N ALA A 62 10.25 -7.98 -1.14
CA ALA A 62 9.66 -9.12 -0.44
C ALA A 62 8.72 -8.68 0.69
N ALA A 63 9.13 -7.70 1.50
CA ALA A 63 8.29 -7.13 2.55
C ALA A 63 7.02 -6.49 1.97
N ALA A 64 7.14 -5.71 0.89
CA ALA A 64 6.00 -5.09 0.22
C ALA A 64 4.99 -6.14 -0.29
N THR A 65 5.48 -7.23 -0.89
CA THR A 65 4.62 -8.35 -1.32
C THR A 65 3.89 -8.98 -0.13
N MET A 66 4.58 -9.25 0.98
CA MET A 66 3.94 -9.84 2.17
C MET A 66 2.87 -8.91 2.76
N TYR A 67 3.16 -7.61 2.89
CA TYR A 67 2.17 -6.64 3.37
C TYR A 67 0.95 -6.54 2.46
N PHE A 68 1.16 -6.58 1.14
CA PHE A 68 0.08 -6.59 0.17
C PHE A 68 -0.82 -7.81 0.33
N LEU A 69 -0.23 -9.01 0.44
CA LEU A 69 -0.98 -10.27 0.59
C LEU A 69 -1.77 -10.30 1.91
N LEU A 70 -1.15 -9.96 3.03
CA LEU A 70 -1.80 -9.95 4.34
C LEU A 70 -2.89 -8.87 4.43
N GLY A 71 -2.64 -7.70 3.84
CA GLY A 71 -3.63 -6.63 3.72
C GLY A 71 -4.83 -7.06 2.90
N THR A 72 -4.60 -7.73 1.77
CA THR A 72 -5.66 -8.26 0.91
C THR A 72 -6.46 -9.35 1.63
N ALA A 73 -5.82 -10.29 2.32
CA ALA A 73 -6.50 -11.31 3.12
C ALA A 73 -7.44 -10.68 4.16
N ARG A 74 -6.96 -9.67 4.89
CA ARG A 74 -7.75 -8.91 5.86
C ARG A 74 -8.94 -8.19 5.22
N LEU A 75 -8.73 -7.55 4.07
CA LEU A 75 -9.81 -6.86 3.34
C LEU A 75 -10.90 -7.81 2.85
N ASN A 76 -10.54 -9.08 2.59
CA ASN A 76 -11.49 -10.13 2.21
C ASN A 76 -12.09 -10.87 3.43
N GLY A 77 -11.85 -10.39 4.66
CA GLY A 77 -12.41 -10.98 5.88
C GLY A 77 -11.69 -12.21 6.40
N PHE A 78 -10.53 -12.57 5.85
CA PHE A 78 -9.70 -13.66 6.38
C PHE A 78 -8.81 -13.18 7.52
N GLU A 79 -8.59 -14.05 8.51
CA GLU A 79 -7.55 -13.85 9.51
C GLU A 79 -6.18 -14.02 8.81
N PRO A 80 -5.32 -12.98 8.79
CA PRO A 80 -4.13 -12.99 7.93
C PRO A 80 -3.14 -14.11 8.22
N TYR A 81 -2.95 -14.50 9.49
CA TYR A 81 -2.02 -15.56 9.84
C TYR A 81 -2.53 -16.94 9.42
N ALA A 82 -3.80 -17.25 9.72
CA ALA A 82 -4.46 -18.48 9.31
C ALA A 82 -4.47 -18.62 7.79
N TRP A 83 -4.79 -17.54 7.06
CA TRP A 83 -4.74 -17.53 5.60
C TRP A 83 -3.33 -17.79 5.07
N LEU A 84 -2.31 -17.13 5.65
CA LEU A 84 -0.92 -17.30 5.21
C LEU A 84 -0.44 -18.74 5.46
N LYS A 85 -0.73 -19.29 6.64
CA LYS A 85 -0.38 -20.67 7.00
C LYS A 85 -1.01 -21.67 6.02
N ASP A 86 -2.32 -21.60 5.86
CA ASP A 86 -3.08 -22.49 4.97
C ASP A 86 -2.59 -22.38 3.52
N THR A 87 -2.33 -21.16 3.04
CA THR A 87 -1.80 -20.93 1.70
C THR A 87 -0.43 -21.55 1.51
N LEU A 88 0.49 -21.39 2.46
CA LEU A 88 1.84 -21.95 2.38
C LEU A 88 1.84 -23.49 2.48
N GLU A 89 0.99 -24.06 3.33
CA GLU A 89 0.80 -25.52 3.42
C GLU A 89 0.28 -26.10 2.11
N LYS A 90 -0.71 -25.45 1.49
CA LYS A 90 -1.25 -25.85 0.19
C LYS A 90 -0.25 -25.66 -0.95
N LEU A 91 0.50 -24.56 -0.95
CA LEU A 91 1.47 -24.24 -2.00
C LEU A 91 2.49 -25.37 -2.19
N LEU A 92 2.95 -25.99 -1.10
CA LEU A 92 3.89 -27.12 -1.14
C LEU A 92 3.30 -28.38 -1.80
N SER A 93 1.98 -28.50 -1.83
CA SER A 93 1.25 -29.65 -2.41
C SER A 93 0.75 -29.42 -3.84
N TYR A 94 0.80 -28.18 -4.35
CA TYR A 94 0.28 -27.84 -5.67
C TYR A 94 1.32 -28.08 -6.77
N PRO A 95 1.02 -28.88 -7.82
CA PRO A 95 1.93 -29.05 -8.94
C PRO A 95 2.06 -27.74 -9.72
N VAL A 96 3.31 -27.32 -9.97
CA VAL A 96 3.67 -26.08 -10.70
C VAL A 96 2.91 -25.93 -12.02
N ASN A 97 2.62 -27.05 -12.67
CA ASN A 97 1.96 -27.14 -13.97
C ASN A 97 0.48 -26.69 -13.96
N ARG A 98 -0.11 -26.40 -12.78
CA ARG A 98 -1.49 -25.91 -12.63
C ARG A 98 -1.58 -24.44 -12.20
N VAL A 99 -0.45 -23.76 -12.06
CA VAL A 99 -0.43 -22.32 -11.79
C VAL A 99 -0.48 -21.60 -13.14
N HIS A 100 -1.67 -21.10 -13.52
CA HIS A 100 -1.82 -20.25 -14.69
C HIS A 100 -1.40 -18.82 -14.32
N ALA A 101 -0.49 -18.23 -15.11
CA ALA A 101 0.03 -16.88 -14.94
C ALA A 101 -0.91 -15.83 -15.55
#